data_AF-A0A7N2MBB2-F1
#
_entry.id   AF-A0A7N2MBB2-F1
#
_cell.length_a   1.000
_cell.length_b   1.000
_cell.length_c   1.000
_cell.angle_alpha   90.00
_cell.angle_beta   90.00
_cell.angle_gamma   90.00
#
_symmetry.space_group_name_H-M   'P 1'
#
loop_
_entity.id
_entity.type
_entity.pdbx_description
1 polymer ?
#
loop_
_entity_poly.entity_id
_entity_poly.type
_entity_poly.pdbx_seq_one_letter_code
_entity_poly.pdbx_strand_id
1 'polypeptide(L)'
;MTCWAIWNCRNKLRVGEVVWPLNKVAGVARRHLQDFQQVRRCPSMKVHARRPWWKPPDAGFVKVNLDGAIFEDLMAAGIGSERT
;
A
#
# COMPACT_ATOMS: atom_id res chain seq x y z
N MET A 1 -0.76 12.48 -1.96
CA MET A 1 -1.00 11.96 -0.60
C MET A 1 -2.47 12.02 -0.18
N THR A 2 -3.24 13.03 -0.60
CA THR A 2 -4.67 13.14 -0.26
C THR A 2 -5.53 11.96 -0.74
N CYS A 3 -5.45 11.57 -2.01
CA CYS A 3 -6.21 10.42 -2.52
C CYS A 3 -5.86 9.11 -1.80
N TRP A 4 -4.58 8.89 -1.51
CA TRP A 4 -4.13 7.74 -0.72
C TRP A 4 -4.69 7.77 0.70
N ALA A 5 -4.69 8.92 1.38
CA ALA A 5 -5.22 9.03 2.74
C ALA A 5 -6.73 8.75 2.80
N ILE A 6 -7.50 9.19 1.80
CA ILE A 6 -8.93 8.89 1.67
C ILE A 6 -9.14 7.38 1.43
N TRP A 7 -8.42 6.80 0.48
CA TRP A 7 -8.47 5.36 0.19
C TRP A 7 -8.13 4.52 1.43
N ASN A 8 -7.07 4.89 2.14
CA ASN A 8 -6.62 4.21 3.34
C ASN A 8 -7.66 4.30 4.47
N CYS A 9 -8.27 5.47 4.69
CA CYS A 9 -9.35 5.61 5.67
C CYS A 9 -10.57 4.75 5.30
N ARG A 10 -10.95 4.72 4.02
CA ARG A 10 -12.05 3.85 3.55
C ARG A 10 -11.75 2.36 3.78
N ASN A 11 -10.52 1.92 3.52
CA ASN A 11 -10.14 0.52 3.71
C ASN A 11 -10.12 0.14 5.19
N LYS A 12 -9.53 0.97 6.04
CA LYS A 12 -9.54 0.76 7.49
C LYS A 12 -10.95 0.63 8.05
N LEU A 13 -11.87 1.51 7.64
CA LEU A 13 -13.29 1.39 7.98
C LEU A 13 -13.89 0.05 7.55
N ARG A 14 -13.54 -0.45 6.36
CA ARG A 14 -14.04 -1.73 5.84
C ARG A 14 -13.60 -2.93 6.68
N VAL A 15 -12.38 -2.89 7.22
CA VAL A 15 -11.81 -3.97 8.05
C VAL A 15 -12.06 -3.75 9.55
N GLY A 16 -12.88 -2.78 9.93
CA GLY A 16 -13.20 -2.49 11.34
C GLY A 16 -12.08 -1.80 12.12
N GLU A 17 -11.04 -1.30 11.44
CA GLU A 17 -9.96 -0.57 12.07
C GLU A 17 -10.36 0.87 12.41
N VAL A 18 -9.71 1.41 13.45
CA VAL A 18 -9.87 2.81 13.86
C VAL A 18 -9.31 3.74 12.77
N VAL A 19 -10.11 4.73 12.41
CA VAL A 19 -9.74 5.74 11.42
C VAL A 19 -9.67 7.13 12.00
N TRP A 20 -8.89 7.98 11.33
CA TRP A 20 -8.87 9.39 11.64
C TRP A 20 -10.23 10.02 11.32
N PRO A 21 -10.67 11.00 12.12
CA PRO A 21 -11.82 11.83 11.76
C PRO A 21 -11.62 12.46 10.37
N LEU A 22 -12.69 12.54 9.56
CA LEU A 22 -12.64 13.03 8.18
C LEU A 22 -12.01 14.43 8.07
N ASN A 23 -12.30 15.31 9.03
CA ASN A 23 -11.72 16.65 9.10
C ASN A 23 -10.20 16.67 9.37
N LYS A 24 -9.61 15.56 9.83
CA LYS A 24 -8.17 15.40 10.06
C LYS A 24 -7.44 14.74 8.89
N VAL A 25 -8.14 14.08 7.97
CA VAL A 25 -7.54 13.32 6.85
C VAL A 25 -6.61 14.21 6.00
N ALA A 26 -7.02 15.44 5.69
CA ALA A 26 -6.19 16.38 4.94
C ALA A 26 -4.89 16.77 5.70
N GLY A 27 -4.99 16.95 7.02
CA GLY A 27 -3.84 17.23 7.87
C GLY A 27 -2.86 16.06 7.93
N VAL A 28 -3.38 14.84 8.07
CA VAL A 28 -2.60 13.59 8.07
C VAL A 28 -1.92 13.37 6.72
N ALA A 29 -2.63 13.58 5.61
CA ALA A 29 -2.07 13.48 4.27
C ALA A 29 -0.89 14.44 4.04
N ARG A 30 -0.99 15.67 4.56
CA ARG A 30 0.09 16.66 4.49
C ARG A 30 1.29 16.26 5.33
N ARG A 31 1.08 15.77 6.56
CA ARG A 31 2.17 15.29 7.43
C ARG A 31 2.93 14.15 6.78
N HIS A 32 2.24 13.12 6.28
CA HIS A 32 2.90 12.01 5.58
C HIS A 32 3.70 12.46 4.35
N LEU A 33 3.22 13.49 3.61
CA LEU A 33 3.98 14.04 2.51
C LEU A 33 5.27 14.72 2.99
N GLN A 34 5.22 15.46 4.09
CA GLN A 34 6.39 16.12 4.67
C GLN A 34 7.41 15.08 5.15
N ASP A 35 6.96 14.06 5.88
CA ASP A 35 7.81 12.98 6.37
C ASP A 35 8.52 12.26 5.20
N PHE A 36 7.76 11.92 4.16
CA PHE A 36 8.32 11.28 2.95
C PHE A 36 9.36 12.17 2.26
N GLN A 37 9.09 13.47 2.15
CA GLN A 37 10.04 14.41 1.56
C GLN A 37 11.29 14.56 2.42
N GLN A 38 11.17 14.56 3.75
CA GLN A 38 12.30 14.66 4.67
C GLN A 38 13.22 13.45 4.54
N VAL A 39 12.67 12.23 4.52
CA VAL A 39 13.43 10.99 4.32
C VAL A 39 14.12 11.00 2.95
N ARG A 40 13.44 11.46 1.89
CA ARG A 40 14.04 11.58 0.55
C ARG A 40 15.16 12.61 0.43
N ARG A 41 15.18 13.63 1.29
CA ARG A 41 16.26 14.63 1.32
C ARG A 41 17.52 14.11 2.00
N CYS A 42 17.40 13.07 2.82
CA CYS A 42 18.57 12.35 3.32
C CYS A 42 19.27 11.70 2.11
N PRO A 43 20.59 11.91 1.90
CA PRO A 43 21.29 11.38 0.75
C PRO A 43 21.44 9.86 0.90
N SER A 44 20.40 9.11 0.57
CA SER A 44 20.57 7.69 0.24
C SER A 44 21.46 7.65 -0.99
N MET A 45 22.52 6.84 -0.98
CA MET A 45 23.26 6.51 -2.20
C MET A 45 22.23 6.18 -3.29
N LYS A 46 22.14 7.05 -4.31
CA LYS A 46 21.26 6.82 -5.44
C LYS A 46 21.85 5.68 -6.24
N VAL A 47 21.63 4.45 -5.79
CA VAL A 47 21.80 3.28 -6.64
C VAL A 47 20.80 3.52 -7.77
N HIS A 48 21.31 3.94 -8.93
CA HIS A 48 20.56 3.96 -10.18
C HIS A 48 20.40 2.50 -10.62
N ALA A 49 19.81 1.67 -9.76
CA ALA A 49 19.27 0.40 -10.19
C ALA A 49 18.22 0.77 -11.23
N ARG A 50 18.45 0.36 -12.49
CA ARG A 50 17.41 0.42 -13.51
C ARG A 50 16.18 -0.19 -12.87
N ARG A 51 15.16 0.63 -12.59
CA ARG A 51 13.90 0.11 -12.05
C ARG A 51 13.38 -0.84 -13.11
N PRO A 52 13.33 -2.15 -12.86
CA PRO A 52 12.75 -3.06 -13.84
C PRO A 52 11.30 -2.59 -14.05
N TRP A 53 10.95 -2.37 -15.31
CA TRP A 53 9.56 -2.11 -15.67
C TRP A 53 8.77 -3.36 -15.34
N TRP A 54 7.56 -3.18 -14.78
CA TRP A 54 6.70 -4.31 -14.47
C TRP A 54 6.41 -5.08 -15.76
N LYS A 55 6.64 -6.39 -15.73
CA LYS A 55 6.28 -7.33 -16.79
C LYS A 55 5.27 -8.33 -16.21
N PRO A 56 4.28 -8.77 -16.99
CA PRO A 56 3.42 -9.87 -16.58
C PRO A 56 4.26 -11.16 -16.39
N PRO A 57 3.78 -12.11 -15.58
CA PRO A 57 4.40 -13.43 -15.47
C PRO A 57 4.48 -14.13 -16.84
N ASP A 58 5.47 -15.00 -17.00
CA ASP A 58 5.58 -15.84 -18.20
C ASP A 58 4.37 -16.78 -18.34
N ALA A 59 4.12 -17.25 -19.56
CA ALA A 59 3.04 -18.19 -19.83
C ALA A 59 3.17 -19.44 -18.95
N GLY A 60 2.08 -19.82 -18.28
CA GLY A 60 2.05 -20.92 -17.31
C GLY A 60 2.28 -20.51 -15.86
N PHE A 61 2.70 -19.27 -15.60
CA PHE A 61 2.80 -18.71 -14.25
C PHE A 61 1.60 -17.85 -13.91
N VAL A 62 1.25 -17.79 -12.62
CA VAL A 62 0.13 -16.99 -12.12
C VAL A 62 0.68 -15.94 -11.17
N LYS A 63 0.21 -14.70 -11.29
CA LYS A 63 0.52 -13.67 -10.32
C LYS A 63 -0.32 -13.93 -9.08
N VAL A 64 0.36 -14.20 -7.98
CA VAL A 64 -0.26 -14.38 -6.68
C VAL A 64 -0.11 -13.08 -5.89
N ASN A 65 -1.21 -12.39 -5.67
CA ASN A 65 -1.26 -11.21 -4.82
C ASN A 65 -1.57 -11.67 -3.39
N LEU A 66 -0.64 -11.42 -2.47
CA LEU A 66 -0.88 -11.52 -1.04
C LEU A 66 -1.24 -10.10 -0.55
N ASP A 67 -2.52 -9.84 -0.37
CA ASP A 67 -3.06 -8.53 0.02
C ASP A 67 -3.16 -8.34 1.54
N GLY A 68 -2.74 -9.37 2.31
CA GLY A 68 -2.77 -9.35 3.76
C GLY A 68 -4.17 -9.54 4.34
N ALA A 69 -5.10 -10.15 3.60
CA ALA A 69 -6.40 -10.56 4.14
C ALA A 69 -6.20 -11.70 5.16
N ILE A 70 -6.07 -11.37 6.44
CA ILE A 70 -5.96 -12.35 7.52
C ILE A 70 -7.36 -12.56 8.11
N PHE A 71 -7.77 -13.82 8.23
CA PHE A 71 -9.00 -14.26 8.88
C PHE A 71 -8.60 -14.92 10.20
N GLU A 72 -8.51 -14.12 11.27
CA GLU A 72 -8.01 -14.58 12.58
C GLU A 72 -8.83 -15.74 13.14
N ASP A 73 -10.17 -15.68 12.99
CA ASP A 73 -11.10 -16.73 13.45
C ASP A 73 -10.86 -18.10 12.78
N LEU A 74 -10.26 -18.11 11.59
CA LEU A 74 -9.97 -19.30 10.82
C LEU A 74 -8.47 -19.67 10.85
N MET A 75 -7.64 -18.88 11.53
CA MET A 75 -6.17 -18.91 11.42
C MET A 75 -5.69 -19.03 9.96
N ALA A 76 -6.35 -18.31 9.05
CA ALA A 76 -6.13 -18.44 7.61
C ALA A 76 -5.80 -17.08 6.99
N ALA A 77 -5.11 -17.09 5.85
CA ALA A 77 -4.87 -15.90 5.04
C ALA A 77 -5.43 -16.10 3.63
N GLY A 78 -6.06 -15.06 3.10
CA GLY A 78 -6.56 -14.99 1.74
C GLY A 78 -5.41 -14.84 0.75
N ILE A 79 -5.52 -15.55 -0.36
CA ILE A 79 -4.59 -15.44 -1.48
C ILE A 79 -5.38 -15.15 -2.75
N GLY A 80 -5.05 -14.06 -3.42
CA GLY A 80 -5.65 -13.69 -4.70
C GLY A 80 -4.75 -14.14 -5.85
N SER A 81 -5.31 -14.79 -6.85
CA SER A 81 -4.56 -15.21 -8.04
C SER A 81 -5.17 -14.62 -9.29
N GLU A 82 -4.35 -14.00 -10.14
CA GLU A 82 -4.80 -13.41 -11.40
C GLU A 82 -4.04 -14.06 -12.56
N ARG A 83 -4.78 -14.63 -13.51
CA ARG A 83 -4.24 -15.04 -14.81
C ARG A 83 -4.28 -13.81 -15.73
N THR A 84 -3.10 -13.34 -16.10
CA THR A 84 -2.92 -12.36 -17.18
C THR A 84 -3.04 -13.01 -18.55
#